data_AF-X1J1U9-F1
#
_entry.id   AF-X1J1U9-F1
#
_cell.length_a   1.000
_cell.length_b   1.000
_cell.length_c   1.000
_cell.angle_alpha   90.00
_cell.angle_beta   90.00
_cell.angle_gamma   90.00
#
_symmetry.space_group_name_H-M   'P 1'
#
loop_
_entity.id
_entity.type
_entity.pdbx_description
1 polymer ?
#
loop_
_entity_poly.entity_id
_entity_poly.type
_entity_poly.pdbx_seq_one_letter_code
_entity_poly.pdbx_strand_id
1 'polypeptide(L)'
;MAQDDQIEALNEALADQPSAADRRGGEDRRSGKPNNYCGPERRGSRDRRVLRDRRSGFDRRRDLRRKEDQAAFQKRVEEGDLTLEEIEFVRAIDRYKQKFNRPFPTWSEVLAIVKELGYTKDSLS
;
A
#
# COMPACT_ATOMS: atom_id res chain seq x y z
N MET A 1 18.81 -18.60 14.96
CA MET A 1 19.50 -18.38 13.69
C MET A 1 18.91 -19.22 12.55
N ALA A 2 18.54 -20.49 12.73
CA ALA A 2 17.98 -21.29 11.62
C ALA A 2 16.49 -21.06 11.28
N GLN A 3 15.68 -20.54 12.23
CA GLN A 3 14.25 -20.29 11.99
C GLN A 3 13.99 -18.98 11.24
N ASP A 4 14.84 -17.97 11.44
CA ASP A 4 14.75 -16.68 10.73
C ASP A 4 15.01 -16.86 9.23
N ASP A 5 16.04 -17.66 8.87
CA ASP A 5 16.41 -17.96 7.48
C ASP A 5 15.30 -18.72 6.71
N GLN A 6 14.59 -19.64 7.38
CA GLN A 6 13.48 -20.39 6.76
C GLN A 6 12.27 -19.50 6.45
N ILE A 7 12.01 -18.52 7.31
CA ILE A 7 10.89 -17.59 7.14
C ILE A 7 11.23 -16.54 6.09
N GLU A 8 12.48 -16.07 6.06
CA GLU A 8 12.97 -15.19 4.99
C GLU A 8 12.85 -15.87 3.62
N ALA A 9 13.24 -17.15 3.52
CA ALA A 9 13.07 -17.94 2.30
C ALA A 9 11.60 -18.15 1.90
N LEU A 10 10.69 -18.37 2.87
CA LEU A 10 9.25 -18.46 2.61
C LEU A 10 8.64 -17.12 2.18
N ASN A 11 9.08 -16.03 2.79
CA ASN A 11 8.62 -14.69 2.43
C ASN A 11 9.14 -14.26 1.05
N GLU A 12 10.38 -14.60 0.69
CA GLU A 12 10.90 -14.43 -0.68
C GLU A 12 10.09 -15.26 -1.69
N ALA A 13 9.79 -16.51 -1.37
CA ALA A 13 9.01 -17.39 -2.25
C ALA A 13 7.55 -16.92 -2.46
N LEU A 14 6.96 -16.23 -1.47
CA LEU A 14 5.62 -15.66 -1.56
C LEU A 14 5.59 -14.26 -2.20
N ALA A 15 6.65 -13.48 -2.07
CA ALA A 15 6.74 -12.13 -2.62
C ALA A 15 6.70 -12.11 -4.16
N ASP A 16 7.20 -13.17 -4.82
CA ASP A 16 7.28 -13.27 -6.28
C ASP A 16 6.02 -13.89 -6.93
N GLN A 17 4.98 -14.21 -6.14
CA GLN A 17 3.71 -14.71 -6.69
C GLN A 17 2.88 -13.56 -7.27
N PRO A 18 2.65 -13.50 -8.59
CA PRO A 18 1.84 -12.46 -9.21
C PRO A 18 0.41 -12.54 -8.65
N SER A 19 -0.05 -11.47 -7.99
CA SER A 19 -1.42 -11.44 -7.51
C SER A 19 -2.38 -11.43 -8.70
N ALA A 20 -3.39 -12.30 -8.69
CA ALA A 20 -4.48 -12.28 -9.68
C ALA A 20 -5.23 -10.92 -9.74
N ALA A 21 -4.97 -10.02 -8.79
CA ALA A 21 -5.51 -8.67 -8.73
C ALA A 21 -4.65 -7.59 -9.42
N ASP A 22 -3.53 -7.92 -10.08
CA ASP A 22 -2.70 -6.92 -10.78
C ASP A 22 -3.39 -6.45 -12.08
N ARG A 23 -4.34 -5.52 -11.93
CA ARG A 23 -5.12 -4.90 -13.02
C ARG A 23 -4.32 -3.83 -13.79
N ARG A 24 -3.00 -3.97 -13.93
CA ARG A 24 -2.18 -3.06 -14.76
C ARG A 24 -2.33 -3.29 -16.27
N GLY A 25 -3.09 -4.30 -16.69
CA GLY A 25 -3.45 -4.56 -18.08
C GLY A 25 -4.82 -4.01 -18.49
N GLY A 26 -5.33 -2.97 -17.82
CA GLY A 26 -6.57 -2.33 -18.26
C GLY A 26 -6.40 -1.72 -19.65
N GLU A 27 -7.15 -2.22 -20.63
CA GLU A 27 -7.22 -1.68 -21.99
C GLU A 27 -7.39 -0.16 -21.95
N ASP A 28 -6.52 0.56 -22.67
CA ASP A 28 -6.44 2.02 -22.61
C ASP A 28 -7.77 2.63 -23.09
N ARG A 29 -8.61 3.06 -22.16
CA ARG A 29 -9.92 3.69 -22.45
C ARG A 29 -9.79 5.06 -23.17
N ARG A 30 -8.58 5.47 -23.55
CA ARG A 30 -8.31 6.67 -24.35
C ARG A 30 -8.65 6.52 -25.83
N SER A 31 -9.00 5.34 -26.30
CA SER A 31 -9.63 5.13 -27.61
C SER A 31 -11.09 5.63 -27.59
N GLY A 32 -11.24 6.95 -27.41
CA GLY A 32 -12.52 7.63 -27.41
C GLY A 32 -13.21 7.52 -28.77
N LYS A 33 -14.47 7.08 -28.77
CA LYS A 33 -15.38 7.26 -29.91
C LYS A 33 -15.43 8.75 -30.29
N PRO A 34 -15.38 9.12 -31.59
CA PRO A 34 -15.52 10.51 -31.98
C PRO A 34 -16.87 11.04 -31.50
N ASN A 35 -16.85 12.11 -30.71
CA ASN A 35 -18.05 12.75 -30.20
C ASN A 35 -18.64 13.63 -31.31
N ASN A 36 -19.82 13.28 -31.84
CA ASN A 36 -20.53 14.03 -32.88
C ASN A 36 -21.19 15.33 -32.36
N TYR A 37 -20.50 16.05 -31.48
CA TYR A 37 -21.04 17.25 -30.85
C TYR A 37 -20.81 18.49 -31.73
N CYS A 38 -21.87 18.96 -32.38
CA CYS A 38 -21.88 20.22 -33.14
C CYS A 38 -22.41 21.36 -32.24
N GLY A 39 -21.57 21.83 -31.31
CA GLY A 39 -21.82 23.01 -30.49
C GLY A 39 -20.62 23.98 -30.54
N PRO A 40 -20.77 25.24 -30.09
CA PRO A 40 -19.74 26.26 -30.25
C PRO A 40 -18.39 25.80 -29.66
N GLU A 41 -17.33 25.93 -30.44
CA GLU A 41 -15.99 25.41 -30.18
C GLU A 41 -15.39 26.03 -28.90
N ARG A 42 -15.46 25.32 -27.76
CA ARG A 42 -14.86 25.75 -26.49
C ARG A 42 -13.33 25.57 -26.45
N ARG A 43 -12.65 25.45 -27.60
CA ARG A 43 -11.18 25.40 -27.70
C ARG A 43 -10.59 26.80 -27.88
N GLY A 44 -11.05 27.73 -27.05
CA GLY A 44 -10.53 29.10 -26.98
C GLY A 44 -10.26 29.48 -25.53
N SER A 45 -9.38 28.77 -24.83
CA SER A 45 -8.82 29.28 -23.58
C SER A 45 -7.49 28.63 -23.25
N ARG A 46 -6.44 29.43 -23.44
CA ARG A 46 -5.10 29.39 -22.82
C ARG A 46 -4.47 28.01 -22.66
N ASP A 47 -3.51 27.78 -23.54
CA ASP A 47 -2.27 27.04 -23.33
C ASP A 47 -2.15 26.33 -21.97
N ARG A 48 -2.58 25.06 -21.94
CA ARG A 48 -2.43 24.14 -20.80
C ARG A 48 -0.97 23.66 -20.63
N ARG A 49 0.03 24.49 -20.94
CA ARG A 49 1.46 24.19 -20.75
C ARG A 49 2.08 24.95 -19.58
N VAL A 50 1.31 25.26 -18.53
CA VAL A 50 1.90 25.41 -17.19
C VAL A 50 2.07 24.02 -16.61
N LEU A 51 3.16 23.38 -17.03
CA LEU A 51 3.68 22.10 -16.58
C LEU A 51 4.07 22.20 -15.09
N ARG A 52 3.11 22.34 -14.18
CA ARG A 52 3.26 21.68 -12.88
C ARG A 52 2.86 20.24 -13.11
N ASP A 53 3.89 19.44 -13.34
CA ASP A 53 3.84 18.00 -13.46
C ASP A 53 2.74 17.40 -12.55
N ARG A 54 1.64 16.97 -13.17
CA ARG A 54 0.50 16.39 -12.45
C ARG A 54 0.87 15.04 -11.81
N ARG A 55 2.03 14.45 -12.13
CA ARG A 55 2.57 13.28 -11.41
C ARG A 55 3.16 13.68 -10.06
N SER A 56 3.96 14.75 -10.04
CA SER A 56 4.56 15.34 -8.83
C SER A 56 3.54 15.78 -7.75
N GLY A 57 2.30 16.10 -8.13
CA GLY A 57 1.23 16.41 -7.20
C GLY A 57 0.58 15.18 -6.54
N PHE A 58 0.67 14.00 -7.15
CA PHE A 58 0.05 12.77 -6.66
C PHE A 58 0.93 12.11 -5.59
N ASP A 59 2.24 12.04 -5.82
CA ASP A 59 3.19 11.53 -4.82
C ASP A 59 3.22 12.42 -3.57
N ARG A 60 3.23 13.74 -3.73
CA ARG A 60 3.14 14.67 -2.57
C ARG A 60 1.87 14.47 -1.74
N ARG A 61 0.71 14.26 -2.37
CA ARG A 61 -0.55 14.01 -1.62
C ARG A 61 -0.54 12.66 -0.92
N ARG A 62 0.08 11.64 -1.53
CA ARG A 62 0.24 10.31 -0.93
C ARG A 62 1.19 10.37 0.28
N ASP A 63 2.29 11.10 0.16
CA ASP A 63 3.27 11.28 1.23
C ASP A 63 2.69 12.07 2.42
N LEU A 64 1.86 13.08 2.15
CA LEU A 64 1.15 13.82 3.20
C LEU A 64 0.20 12.89 3.98
N ARG A 65 -0.61 12.08 3.29
CA ARG A 65 -1.50 11.11 3.95
C ARG A 65 -0.74 10.11 4.80
N ARG A 66 0.38 9.58 4.31
CA ARG A 66 1.22 8.66 5.09
C ARG A 66 1.76 9.31 6.37
N LYS A 67 2.16 10.58 6.30
CA LYS A 67 2.61 11.35 7.47
C LYS A 67 1.46 11.62 8.45
N GLU A 68 0.27 11.95 7.94
CA GLU A 68 -0.94 12.13 8.75
C GLU A 68 -1.30 10.83 9.49
N ASP A 69 -1.30 9.70 8.79
CA ASP A 69 -1.58 8.37 9.37
C ASP A 69 -0.55 8.00 10.46
N GLN A 70 0.75 8.26 10.21
CA GLN A 70 1.81 8.02 11.20
C GLN A 70 1.68 8.94 12.42
N ALA A 71 1.35 10.21 12.22
CA ALA A 71 1.13 11.15 13.32
C ALA A 71 -0.10 10.76 14.15
N ALA A 72 -1.18 10.31 13.51
CA ALA A 72 -2.36 9.82 14.19
C ALA A 72 -2.07 8.54 15.01
N PHE A 73 -1.28 7.61 14.46
CA PHE A 73 -0.82 6.44 15.21
C PHE A 73 0.02 6.84 16.43
N GLN A 74 1.02 7.71 16.24
CA GLN A 74 1.88 8.18 17.33
C GLN A 74 1.08 8.85 18.45
N LYS A 75 0.10 9.69 18.08
CA LYS A 75 -0.83 10.30 19.02
C LYS A 75 -1.59 9.26 19.85
N ARG A 76 -2.14 8.22 19.23
CA ARG A 76 -2.84 7.12 19.93
C ARG A 76 -1.93 6.33 20.87
N VAL A 77 -0.65 6.18 20.53
CA VAL A 77 0.35 5.56 21.41
C VAL A 77 0.59 6.43 22.64
N GLU A 78 0.73 7.75 22.47
CA GLU A 78 0.95 8.71 23.56
C GLU A 78 -0.26 8.84 24.49
N GLU A 79 -1.48 8.76 23.92
CA GLU A 79 -2.73 8.78 24.68
C GLU A 79 -2.98 7.47 25.44
N GLY A 80 -2.22 6.40 25.16
CA GLY A 80 -2.39 5.09 25.79
C GLY A 80 -3.60 4.31 25.26
N ASP A 81 -4.14 4.70 24.11
CA ASP A 81 -5.29 4.06 23.45
C ASP A 81 -4.96 2.68 22.84
N LEU A 82 -3.68 2.32 22.81
CA LEU A 82 -3.18 1.10 22.19
C LEU A 82 -2.45 0.25 23.22
N THR A 83 -2.76 -1.04 23.21
CA THR A 83 -2.02 -2.06 23.96
C THR A 83 -0.61 -2.25 23.38
N LEU A 84 0.30 -2.81 24.17
CA LEU A 84 1.67 -3.09 23.71
C LEU A 84 1.67 -4.04 22.49
N GLU A 85 0.82 -5.05 22.50
CA GLU A 85 0.68 -6.02 21.42
C GLU A 85 0.24 -5.36 20.10
N GLU A 86 -0.72 -4.44 20.16
CA GLU A 86 -1.17 -3.70 18.97
C GLU A 86 -0.05 -2.81 18.40
N ILE A 87 0.74 -2.17 19.27
CA ILE A 87 1.88 -1.33 18.86
C ILE A 87 2.93 -2.19 18.16
N GLU A 88 3.27 -3.34 18.72
CA GLU A 88 4.24 -4.27 18.14
C GLU A 88 3.75 -4.82 16.80
N PHE A 89 2.47 -5.19 16.71
CA PHE A 89 1.85 -5.65 15.47
C PHE A 89 1.92 -4.59 14.36
N VAL A 90 1.52 -3.35 14.64
CA VAL A 90 1.57 -2.26 13.64
C VAL A 90 3.01 -2.00 13.20
N ARG A 91 3.98 -2.01 14.12
CA ARG A 91 5.41 -1.86 13.79
C ARG A 91 5.94 -3.00 12.93
N ALA A 92 5.52 -4.25 13.19
CA ALA A 92 5.91 -5.40 12.39
C ALA A 92 5.37 -5.31 10.96
N ILE A 93 4.10 -4.90 10.80
CA ILE A 93 3.49 -4.63 9.49
C ILE A 93 4.25 -3.53 8.73
N ASP A 94 4.63 -2.45 9.39
CA ASP A 94 5.38 -1.37 8.74
C ASP A 94 6.80 -1.78 8.33
N ARG A 95 7.47 -2.66 9.10
CA ARG A 95 8.74 -3.27 8.70
C ARG A 95 8.57 -4.16 7.48
N TYR A 96 7.52 -4.99 7.45
CA TYR A 96 7.20 -5.83 6.30
C TYR A 96 7.00 -5.00 5.03
N LYS A 97 6.19 -3.94 5.10
CA LYS A 97 5.91 -3.04 3.97
C LYS A 97 7.18 -2.40 3.39
N GLN A 98 8.13 -2.04 4.27
CA GLN A 98 9.42 -1.46 3.86
C GLN A 98 10.35 -2.51 3.24
N LYS A 99 10.45 -3.70 3.84
CA LYS A 99 11.32 -4.79 3.35
C LYS A 99 10.91 -5.29 1.97
N PHE A 100 9.61 -5.50 1.75
CA PHE A 100 9.09 -6.11 0.51
C PHE A 100 8.58 -5.08 -0.51
N ASN A 101 8.73 -3.78 -0.23
CA ASN A 101 8.15 -2.68 -1.04
C ASN A 101 6.65 -2.88 -1.38
N ARG A 102 5.94 -3.61 -0.52
CA ARG A 102 4.53 -3.98 -0.72
C ARG A 102 3.67 -3.14 0.23
N PRO A 103 2.88 -2.19 -0.27
CA PRO A 103 2.11 -1.30 0.60
C PRO A 103 0.98 -2.02 1.37
N PHE A 104 0.48 -3.13 0.83
CA PHE A 104 -0.62 -3.91 1.40
C PHE A 104 -0.24 -5.39 1.43
N PRO A 105 0.10 -5.94 2.62
CA PRO A 105 0.31 -7.37 2.75
C PRO A 105 -0.99 -8.15 2.50
N THR A 106 -0.85 -9.37 2.00
CA THR A 106 -1.92 -10.36 1.89
C THR A 106 -2.20 -11.00 3.25
N TRP A 107 -3.37 -11.63 3.42
CA TRP A 107 -3.70 -12.33 4.67
C TRP A 107 -2.72 -13.46 5.01
N SER A 108 -2.14 -14.11 4.01
CA SER A 108 -1.08 -15.11 4.20
C SER A 108 0.20 -14.50 4.77
N GLU A 109 0.59 -13.32 4.31
CA GLU A 109 1.75 -12.58 4.82
C GLU A 109 1.47 -12.03 6.23
N VAL A 110 0.27 -11.51 6.47
CA VAL A 110 -0.15 -11.09 7.82
C VAL A 110 -0.06 -12.26 8.80
N LEU A 111 -0.49 -13.46 8.40
CA LEU A 111 -0.36 -14.65 9.24
C LEU A 111 1.11 -15.00 9.54
N ALA A 112 2.02 -14.82 8.58
CA ALA A 112 3.46 -15.03 8.81
C ALA A 112 4.02 -14.01 9.82
N ILE A 113 3.69 -12.73 9.66
CA ILE A 113 4.10 -11.65 10.59
C ILE A 113 3.61 -11.93 12.01
N VAL A 114 2.35 -12.34 12.16
CA VAL A 114 1.76 -12.61 13.49
C VAL A 114 2.40 -13.85 14.12
N LYS A 115 2.79 -14.85 13.33
CA LYS A 115 3.58 -15.99 13.82
C LYS A 115 4.98 -15.58 14.28
N GLU A 116 5.66 -14.67 13.58
CA GLU A 116 6.96 -14.12 14.01
C GLU A 116 6.86 -13.37 15.35
N LEU A 117 5.71 -12.74 15.62
CA LEU A 117 5.42 -12.11 16.92
C LEU A 117 5.10 -13.12 18.03
N GLY A 118 5.07 -14.42 17.74
CA GLY A 118 4.86 -15.47 18.74
C GLY A 118 3.41 -15.97 18.83
N TYR A 119 2.54 -15.64 17.87
CA TYR A 119 1.22 -16.26 17.81
C TYR A 119 1.33 -17.76 17.58
N THR A 120 0.88 -18.52 18.58
CA THR A 120 0.68 -19.96 18.48
C THR A 120 -0.81 -20.25 18.34
N LYS A 121 -1.16 -21.03 17.33
CA LYS A 121 -2.52 -21.57 17.25
C LYS A 121 -2.62 -22.68 18.28
N ASP A 122 -3.42 -22.49 19.32
CA ASP A 122 -3.79 -23.60 20.19
C ASP A 122 -4.47 -24.67 19.34
N SER A 123 -3.81 -25.81 19.20
CA SER A 123 -4.46 -27.01 18.71
C SER A 123 -5.46 -27.40 19.78
N LEU A 124 -6.72 -27.03 19.58
CA LEU A 124 -7.86 -27.41 20.42
C LEU A 124 -7.66 -28.79 21.06
N SER A 125 -7.60 -28.81 22.40
CA SER A 125 -7.66 -30.03 23.21
C SER A 125 -9.08 -30.59 23.22
#